data_AF-A0A139WTW1-F1
#
_entry.id   AF-A0A139WTW1-F1
#
_cell.length_a   1.000
_cell.length_b   1.000
_cell.length_c   1.000
_cell.angle_alpha   90.00
_cell.angle_beta   90.00
_cell.angle_gamma   90.00
#
_symmetry.space_group_name_H-M   'P 1'
#
loop_
_entity.id
_entity.type
_entity.pdbx_description
1 polymer ?
#
loop_
_entity_poly.entity_id
_entity_poly.type
_entity_poly.pdbx_seq_one_letter_code
_entity_poly.pdbx_strand_id
1 'polypeptide(L)'
;MSKELTSIAIQIDKDENQTSISSVHEKTPKIFLGFPLIGTEDFHFPVVINNPFLEPTEPRDGVFLTMKDEENIINNKKIVQESVELYFILLQYAVERDWQNLYLLARTDLPNQRDWVSTDWYRQNIQKVLRARLMESSIVYTDNANLPKIQLAEALFPYAKSKSKILEIWDFVNAFLSDRLPKKEHIEFWYEISDNSWGKDLRYGSISFLIIFILTSHDGTNDRKKRCWFVENFQQSLNLAFHLRLFR
;
A
#
# COMPACT_ATOMS: atom_id res chain seq x y z
N MET A 1 -9.61 15.46 -28.67
CA MET A 1 -8.95 14.15 -28.82
C MET A 1 -7.89 14.06 -27.73
N SER A 2 -8.03 13.18 -26.73
CA SER A 2 -7.15 13.08 -25.55
C SER A 2 -6.50 11.71 -25.35
N LYS A 3 -7.07 10.64 -25.94
CA LYS A 3 -6.79 9.24 -25.56
C LYS A 3 -5.36 8.74 -25.84
N GLU A 4 -4.50 9.51 -26.49
CA GLU A 4 -3.15 9.06 -26.88
C GLU A 4 -2.00 9.86 -26.25
N LEU A 5 -2.29 10.89 -25.44
CA LEU A 5 -1.24 11.76 -24.85
C LEU A 5 -1.13 11.65 -23.32
N THR A 6 -2.07 10.99 -22.65
CA THR A 6 -1.92 10.67 -21.23
C THR A 6 -0.81 9.64 -21.08
N SER A 7 0.18 9.96 -20.26
CA SER A 7 1.30 9.09 -19.93
C SER A 7 1.53 9.10 -18.43
N ILE A 8 2.06 8.00 -17.91
CA ILE A 8 2.46 7.88 -16.51
C ILE A 8 3.92 7.48 -16.41
N ALA A 9 4.57 7.82 -15.30
CA ALA A 9 5.95 7.46 -15.05
C ALA A 9 6.19 7.05 -13.60
N ILE A 10 7.10 6.10 -13.41
CA ILE A 10 7.67 5.72 -12.12
C ILE A 10 9.18 5.64 -12.22
N GLN A 11 9.86 5.81 -11.09
CA GLN A 11 11.29 5.56 -11.00
C GLN A 11 11.53 4.08 -10.79
N ILE A 12 12.46 3.52 -11.56
CA ILE A 12 12.91 2.14 -11.45
C ILE A 12 14.43 2.11 -11.41
N ASP A 13 14.95 1.15 -10.66
CA ASP A 13 16.33 0.71 -10.75
C ASP A 13 16.35 -0.61 -11.53
N LYS A 14 17.31 -0.74 -12.46
CA LYS A 14 17.45 -1.92 -13.29
C LYS A 14 18.88 -2.44 -13.20
N ASP A 15 19.02 -3.67 -12.75
CA ASP A 15 20.24 -4.45 -12.89
C ASP A 15 20.11 -5.44 -14.07
N GLU A 16 21.12 -6.28 -14.29
CA GLU A 16 21.16 -7.19 -15.44
C GLU A 16 19.97 -8.16 -15.50
N ASN A 17 19.38 -8.52 -14.35
CA ASN A 17 18.36 -9.58 -14.24
C ASN A 17 17.05 -9.14 -13.58
N GLN A 18 17.03 -7.99 -12.92
CA GLN A 18 15.94 -7.56 -12.05
C GLN A 18 15.60 -6.09 -12.28
N THR A 19 14.31 -5.80 -12.26
CA THR A 19 13.78 -4.43 -12.14
C THR A 19 13.16 -4.26 -10.77
N SER A 20 13.46 -3.15 -10.10
CA SER A 20 12.90 -2.78 -8.80
C SER A 20 12.32 -1.37 -8.86
N ILE A 21 11.15 -1.18 -8.24
CA ILE A 21 10.58 0.15 -8.09
C ILE A 21 11.37 0.91 -7.02
N SER A 22 11.68 2.17 -7.30
CA SER A 22 12.35 3.07 -6.37
C SER A 22 11.35 4.05 -5.78
N SER A 23 11.57 4.46 -4.53
CA SER A 23 10.77 5.52 -3.91
C SER A 23 11.01 6.84 -4.63
N VAL A 24 9.93 7.52 -5.02
CA VAL A 24 10.01 8.89 -5.52
C VAL A 24 10.22 9.84 -4.35
N HIS A 25 11.10 10.84 -4.53
CA HIS A 25 11.36 11.86 -3.52
C HIS A 25 10.07 12.63 -3.16
N GLU A 26 9.87 12.95 -1.87
CA GLU A 26 8.64 13.59 -1.38
C GLU A 26 8.36 14.95 -2.02
N LYS A 27 9.42 15.64 -2.48
CA LYS A 27 9.32 16.94 -3.17
C LYS A 27 9.13 16.83 -4.68
N THR A 28 8.92 15.63 -5.23
CA THR A 28 8.69 15.47 -6.67
C THR A 28 7.23 15.77 -6.99
N PRO A 29 6.95 16.75 -7.89
CA PRO A 29 5.62 17.01 -8.40
C PRO A 29 4.98 15.74 -8.97
N LYS A 30 3.67 15.57 -8.81
CA LYS A 30 2.95 14.40 -9.32
C LYS A 30 2.26 14.64 -10.65
N ILE A 31 2.13 15.89 -11.07
CA ILE A 31 1.41 16.27 -12.29
C ILE A 31 2.31 17.13 -13.19
N PHE A 32 2.35 16.78 -14.46
CA PHE A 32 3.14 17.44 -15.51
C PHE A 32 2.25 17.75 -16.71
N LEU A 33 2.52 18.89 -17.35
CA LEU A 33 2.00 19.25 -18.68
C LEU A 33 3.10 19.91 -19.50
N GLY A 34 4.09 19.10 -19.89
CA GLY A 34 5.36 19.56 -20.49
C GLY A 34 6.37 20.08 -19.46
N PHE A 35 5.90 20.73 -18.40
CA PHE A 35 6.68 21.11 -17.22
C PHE A 35 5.99 20.63 -15.93
N PRO A 36 6.75 20.39 -14.83
CA PRO A 36 6.17 20.03 -13.54
C PRO A 36 5.25 21.13 -12.99
N LEU A 37 4.15 20.73 -12.35
CA LEU A 37 3.32 21.61 -11.53
C LEU A 37 3.79 21.59 -10.07
N ILE A 38 4.61 22.57 -9.70
CA ILE A 38 5.14 22.73 -8.34
C ILE A 38 3.98 23.05 -7.39
N GLY A 39 3.73 22.21 -6.39
CA GLY A 39 2.53 22.25 -5.55
C GLY A 39 1.68 20.98 -5.61
N THR A 40 2.00 20.06 -6.53
CA THR A 40 1.31 18.76 -6.68
C THR A 40 2.01 17.60 -6.01
N GLU A 41 3.01 17.85 -5.15
CA GLU A 41 3.78 16.83 -4.44
C GLU A 41 2.89 15.97 -3.53
N ASP A 42 1.89 16.61 -2.91
CA ASP A 42 0.89 16.02 -2.02
C ASP A 42 -0.38 15.55 -2.78
N PHE A 43 -0.32 15.36 -4.10
CA PHE A 43 -1.43 14.77 -4.86
C PHE A 43 -1.64 13.26 -4.56
N HIS A 44 -0.67 12.62 -3.90
CA HIS A 44 -0.72 11.24 -3.41
C HIS A 44 -1.16 10.16 -4.41
N PHE A 45 -0.79 10.35 -5.68
CA PHE A 45 -0.93 9.32 -6.73
C PHE A 45 0.35 8.46 -6.80
N PRO A 46 0.25 7.12 -6.93
CA PRO A 46 1.42 6.22 -6.90
C PRO A 46 2.46 6.48 -8.00
N VAL A 47 2.03 7.13 -9.08
CA VAL A 47 2.84 7.40 -10.27
C VAL A 47 2.78 8.90 -10.60
N VAL A 48 3.70 9.36 -11.42
CA VAL A 48 3.62 10.70 -12.01
C VAL A 48 2.68 10.67 -13.20
N ILE A 49 1.83 11.69 -13.33
CA ILE A 49 0.93 11.90 -14.48
C ILE A 49 1.51 12.96 -15.38
N ASN A 50 1.53 12.71 -16.69
CA ASN A 50 1.86 13.70 -17.70
C ASN A 50 0.81 13.73 -18.81
N ASN A 51 0.27 14.92 -19.07
CA ASN A 51 -0.56 15.17 -20.23
C ASN A 51 -0.52 16.67 -20.61
N PRO A 52 -0.19 17.03 -21.86
CA PRO A 52 -0.09 18.43 -22.30
C PRO A 52 -1.43 19.20 -22.33
N PHE A 53 -2.56 18.50 -22.24
CA PHE A 53 -3.91 19.08 -22.24
C PHE A 53 -4.53 19.21 -20.84
N LEU A 54 -3.76 19.01 -19.77
CA LEU A 54 -4.20 19.41 -18.44
C LEU A 54 -4.32 20.94 -18.37
N GLU A 55 -5.36 21.41 -17.72
CA GLU A 55 -5.66 22.82 -17.54
C GLU A 55 -5.34 23.22 -16.09
N PRO A 56 -4.17 23.81 -15.83
CA PRO A 56 -3.71 24.09 -14.47
C PRO A 56 -4.43 25.30 -13.85
N THR A 57 -4.27 25.46 -12.55
CA THR A 57 -4.57 26.71 -11.84
C THR A 57 -3.70 27.86 -12.38
N GLU A 58 -4.12 29.12 -12.19
CA GLU A 58 -3.31 30.30 -12.55
C GLU A 58 -1.90 30.29 -11.91
N PRO A 59 -1.72 30.01 -10.59
CA PRO A 59 -0.39 29.83 -10.00
C PRO A 59 0.37 28.60 -10.50
N ARG A 60 -0.25 27.74 -11.33
CA ARG A 60 0.32 26.49 -11.87
C ARG A 60 0.81 25.54 -10.79
N ASP A 61 0.04 25.45 -9.71
CA ASP A 61 0.31 24.62 -8.53
C ASP A 61 -0.64 23.41 -8.40
N GLY A 62 -1.56 23.25 -9.34
CA GLY A 62 -2.55 22.19 -9.35
C GLY A 62 -3.40 22.17 -10.60
N VAL A 63 -4.37 21.27 -10.63
CA VAL A 63 -5.39 21.15 -11.69
C VAL A 63 -6.75 21.05 -11.02
N PHE A 64 -7.75 21.76 -11.51
CA PHE A 64 -9.06 21.75 -10.86
C PHE A 64 -9.74 20.37 -10.98
N LEU A 65 -9.92 19.72 -9.85
CA LEU A 65 -10.58 18.42 -9.64
C LEU A 65 -11.66 18.57 -8.55
N THR A 66 -12.50 19.58 -8.70
CA THR A 66 -13.57 19.92 -7.75
C THR A 66 -14.91 19.29 -8.17
N MET A 67 -15.97 19.46 -7.38
CA MET A 67 -17.30 18.93 -7.71
C MET A 67 -18.06 19.77 -8.75
N LYS A 68 -17.44 20.81 -9.32
CA LYS A 68 -18.07 21.64 -10.36
C LYS A 68 -18.04 20.97 -11.74
N ASP A 69 -18.93 21.42 -12.60
CA ASP A 69 -19.12 20.95 -13.98
C ASP A 69 -18.67 22.02 -15.00
N GLU A 70 -17.47 22.55 -14.82
CA GLU A 70 -16.82 23.43 -15.80
C GLU A 70 -16.00 22.59 -16.80
N GLU A 71 -15.90 23.01 -18.06
CA GLU A 71 -15.29 22.22 -19.14
C GLU A 71 -13.84 21.80 -18.82
N ASN A 72 -13.04 22.74 -18.28
CA ASN A 72 -11.68 22.50 -17.84
C ASN A 72 -11.59 21.44 -16.73
N ILE A 73 -12.54 21.46 -15.80
CA ILE A 73 -12.61 20.49 -14.68
C ILE A 73 -12.99 19.11 -15.22
N ILE A 74 -13.96 19.04 -16.13
CA ILE A 74 -14.37 17.79 -16.77
C ILE A 74 -13.19 17.17 -17.54
N ASN A 75 -12.45 17.99 -18.30
CA ASN A 75 -11.26 17.54 -19.03
C ASN A 75 -10.16 17.04 -18.08
N ASN A 76 -9.82 17.80 -17.03
CA ASN A 76 -8.84 17.39 -16.03
C ASN A 76 -9.22 16.06 -15.35
N LYS A 77 -10.47 15.92 -14.91
CA LYS A 77 -10.99 14.67 -14.31
C LYS A 77 -10.83 13.49 -15.26
N LYS A 78 -11.16 13.67 -16.54
CA LYS A 78 -11.02 12.64 -17.56
C LYS A 78 -9.57 12.20 -17.73
N ILE A 79 -8.62 13.13 -17.82
CA ILE A 79 -7.18 12.82 -17.95
C ILE A 79 -6.67 12.05 -16.72
N VAL A 80 -7.09 12.45 -15.52
CA VAL A 80 -6.70 11.75 -14.29
C VAL A 80 -7.32 10.35 -14.24
N GLN A 81 -8.55 10.16 -14.71
CA GLN A 81 -9.16 8.84 -14.86
C GLN A 81 -8.44 7.96 -15.89
N GLU A 82 -8.04 8.51 -17.04
CA GLU A 82 -7.19 7.81 -18.01
C GLU A 82 -5.86 7.36 -17.36
N SER A 83 -5.31 8.17 -16.45
CA SER A 83 -4.08 7.83 -15.70
C SER A 83 -4.29 6.67 -14.70
N VAL A 84 -5.50 6.52 -14.15
CA VAL A 84 -5.87 5.36 -13.31
C VAL A 84 -5.88 4.08 -14.15
N GLU A 85 -6.41 4.13 -15.38
CA GLU A 85 -6.40 2.99 -16.30
C GLU A 85 -4.95 2.58 -16.66
N LEU A 86 -4.09 3.55 -16.97
CA LEU A 86 -2.67 3.30 -17.22
C LEU A 86 -1.95 2.71 -16.01
N TYR A 87 -2.28 3.20 -14.80
CA TYR A 87 -1.74 2.66 -13.56
C TYR A 87 -2.09 1.18 -13.39
N PHE A 88 -3.31 0.76 -13.74
CA PHE A 88 -3.69 -0.66 -13.67
C PHE A 88 -2.91 -1.53 -14.64
N ILE A 89 -2.65 -1.02 -15.85
CA ILE A 89 -1.79 -1.70 -16.83
C ILE A 89 -0.37 -1.84 -16.27
N LEU A 90 0.19 -0.76 -15.71
CA LEU A 90 1.51 -0.78 -15.08
C LEU A 90 1.60 -1.76 -13.92
N LEU A 91 0.63 -1.72 -13.00
CA LEU A 91 0.56 -2.60 -11.83
C LEU A 91 0.53 -4.07 -12.26
N GLN A 92 -0.34 -4.41 -13.20
CA GLN A 92 -0.41 -5.78 -13.74
C GLN A 92 0.91 -6.18 -14.40
N TYR A 93 1.46 -5.32 -15.25
CA TYR A 93 2.73 -5.58 -15.93
C TYR A 93 3.88 -5.80 -14.94
N ALA A 94 3.99 -4.97 -13.91
CA ALA A 94 5.04 -5.07 -12.89
C ALA A 94 4.89 -6.35 -12.04
N VAL A 95 3.66 -6.77 -11.75
CA VAL A 95 3.38 -8.05 -11.08
C VAL A 95 3.78 -9.23 -11.97
N GLU A 96 3.34 -9.25 -13.23
CA GLU A 96 3.63 -10.34 -14.19
C GLU A 96 5.12 -10.47 -14.52
N ARG A 97 5.86 -9.36 -14.49
CA ARG A 97 7.31 -9.31 -14.71
C ARG A 97 8.13 -9.51 -13.45
N ASP A 98 7.47 -9.83 -12.33
CA ASP A 98 8.09 -10.02 -11.02
C ASP A 98 9.06 -8.88 -10.63
N TRP A 99 8.61 -7.63 -10.82
CA TRP A 99 9.38 -6.48 -10.34
C TRP A 99 9.47 -6.51 -8.81
N GLN A 100 10.57 -6.02 -8.26
CA GLN A 100 10.74 -5.87 -6.82
C GLN A 100 10.14 -4.56 -6.31
N ASN A 101 9.93 -4.48 -4.99
CA ASN A 101 9.40 -3.30 -4.30
C ASN A 101 7.99 -2.84 -4.75
N LEU A 102 7.18 -3.77 -5.26
CA LEU A 102 5.78 -3.52 -5.67
C LEU A 102 4.92 -2.87 -4.58
N TYR A 103 5.24 -3.10 -3.31
CA TYR A 103 4.54 -2.48 -2.19
C TYR A 103 4.53 -0.95 -2.28
N LEU A 104 5.53 -0.32 -2.90
CA LEU A 104 5.60 1.13 -3.10
C LEU A 104 4.43 1.69 -3.92
N LEU A 105 3.82 0.88 -4.79
CA LEU A 105 2.63 1.27 -5.56
C LEU A 105 1.36 1.42 -4.69
N ALA A 106 1.41 0.99 -3.43
CA ALA A 106 0.28 1.06 -2.51
C ALA A 106 0.11 2.44 -1.83
N ARG A 107 1.04 3.39 -2.03
CA ARG A 107 0.91 4.77 -1.50
C ARG A 107 -0.21 5.51 -2.22
N THR A 108 -1.37 5.56 -1.56
CA THR A 108 -2.65 6.06 -2.10
C THR A 108 -3.37 6.92 -1.08
N ASP A 109 -2.62 7.75 -0.36
CA ASP A 109 -3.17 8.69 0.62
C ASP A 109 -4.10 9.71 -0.05
N LEU A 110 -4.84 10.46 0.76
CA LEU A 110 -5.64 11.55 0.22
C LEU A 110 -4.78 12.79 0.05
N PRO A 111 -5.05 13.62 -0.97
CA PRO A 111 -4.44 14.93 -1.05
C PRO A 111 -4.76 15.78 0.17
N ASN A 112 -3.81 16.62 0.56
CA ASN A 112 -4.06 17.68 1.53
C ASN A 112 -5.20 18.59 1.04
N GLN A 113 -5.84 19.29 1.97
CA GLN A 113 -6.89 20.23 1.61
C GLN A 113 -6.31 21.38 0.79
N ARG A 114 -6.79 21.51 -0.46
CA ARG A 114 -6.44 22.57 -1.41
C ARG A 114 -7.70 23.04 -2.13
N ASP A 115 -7.72 24.28 -2.59
CA ASP A 115 -8.88 24.84 -3.32
C ASP A 115 -9.10 24.18 -4.68
N TRP A 116 -8.04 23.59 -5.26
CA TRP A 116 -8.10 22.97 -6.58
C TRP A 116 -8.51 21.50 -6.57
N VAL A 117 -8.49 20.78 -5.43
CA VAL A 117 -8.89 19.37 -5.37
C VAL A 117 -9.94 19.12 -4.29
N SER A 118 -11.06 18.51 -4.69
CA SER A 118 -12.03 17.98 -3.73
C SER A 118 -11.53 16.65 -3.18
N THR A 119 -11.26 16.59 -1.88
CA THR A 119 -10.89 15.35 -1.19
C THR A 119 -11.94 14.26 -1.35
N ASP A 120 -13.23 14.62 -1.38
CA ASP A 120 -14.32 13.66 -1.60
C ASP A 120 -14.32 13.10 -3.02
N TRP A 121 -14.17 13.98 -4.02
CA TRP A 121 -14.06 13.54 -5.41
C TRP A 121 -12.85 12.60 -5.58
N TYR A 122 -11.69 12.98 -5.05
CA TYR A 122 -10.47 12.17 -5.09
C TYR A 122 -10.69 10.81 -4.41
N ARG A 123 -11.27 10.80 -3.22
CA ARG A 123 -11.53 9.58 -2.46
C ARG A 123 -12.36 8.58 -3.27
N GLN A 124 -13.47 9.03 -3.86
CA GLN A 124 -14.40 8.14 -4.56
C GLN A 124 -13.86 7.69 -5.92
N ASN A 125 -13.24 8.59 -6.67
CA ASN A 125 -12.87 8.33 -8.07
C ASN A 125 -11.45 7.83 -8.26
N ILE A 126 -10.57 8.06 -7.27
CA ILE A 126 -9.16 7.68 -7.35
C ILE A 126 -8.83 6.70 -6.23
N GLN A 127 -8.76 7.15 -4.97
CA GLN A 127 -8.25 6.33 -3.87
C GLN A 127 -8.96 4.97 -3.75
N LYS A 128 -10.31 4.96 -3.69
CA LYS A 128 -11.07 3.71 -3.58
C LYS A 128 -10.88 2.79 -4.79
N VAL A 129 -10.83 3.37 -5.99
CA VAL A 129 -10.67 2.63 -7.24
C VAL A 129 -9.28 1.98 -7.29
N LEU A 130 -8.23 2.72 -6.93
CA LEU A 130 -6.86 2.20 -6.81
C LEU A 130 -6.77 1.09 -5.75
N ARG A 131 -7.30 1.34 -4.56
CA ARG A 131 -7.23 0.39 -3.44
C ARG A 131 -7.99 -0.90 -3.72
N ALA A 132 -9.13 -0.84 -4.41
CA ALA A 132 -9.85 -2.06 -4.83
C ALA A 132 -8.97 -2.96 -5.70
N ARG A 133 -8.30 -2.39 -6.71
CA ARG A 133 -7.38 -3.15 -7.58
C ARG A 133 -6.13 -3.65 -6.82
N LEU A 134 -5.59 -2.83 -5.92
CA LEU A 134 -4.43 -3.19 -5.09
C LEU A 134 -4.71 -4.39 -4.18
N MET A 135 -5.93 -4.49 -3.62
CA MET A 135 -6.33 -5.61 -2.75
C MET A 135 -6.19 -6.98 -3.45
N GLU A 136 -6.45 -7.03 -4.75
CA GLU A 136 -6.35 -8.24 -5.58
C GLU A 136 -4.93 -8.52 -6.09
N SER A 137 -3.99 -7.60 -5.86
CA SER A 137 -2.65 -7.65 -6.44
C SER A 137 -1.65 -8.32 -5.51
N SER A 138 -0.79 -9.18 -6.06
CA SER A 138 0.29 -9.84 -5.34
C SER A 138 1.48 -8.90 -5.17
N ILE A 139 1.39 -8.01 -4.18
CA ILE A 139 2.38 -6.93 -3.94
C ILE A 139 2.99 -6.98 -2.53
N VAL A 140 2.50 -7.87 -1.67
CA VAL A 140 2.99 -8.02 -0.30
C VAL A 140 4.06 -9.11 -0.28
N TYR A 141 5.30 -8.71 -0.01
CA TYR A 141 6.40 -9.65 0.21
C TYR A 141 6.29 -10.29 1.58
N THR A 142 6.76 -11.52 1.75
CA THR A 142 6.84 -12.21 3.05
C THR A 142 8.27 -12.69 3.33
N ASP A 143 8.57 -13.00 4.59
CA ASP A 143 9.82 -13.70 4.96
C ASP A 143 9.70 -15.23 4.86
N ASN A 144 8.57 -15.75 4.34
CA ASN A 144 8.37 -17.17 4.11
C ASN A 144 8.89 -17.57 2.73
N ALA A 145 9.98 -18.32 2.70
CA ALA A 145 10.63 -18.76 1.45
C ALA A 145 9.71 -19.57 0.52
N ASN A 146 8.70 -20.27 1.04
CA ASN A 146 7.76 -21.04 0.23
C ASN A 146 6.64 -20.18 -0.37
N LEU A 147 6.42 -18.99 0.19
CA LEU A 147 5.38 -18.06 -0.24
C LEU A 147 5.89 -16.61 -0.21
N PRO A 148 6.90 -16.28 -1.04
CA PRO A 148 7.65 -15.03 -0.93
C PRO A 148 6.82 -13.78 -1.26
N LYS A 149 5.66 -13.95 -1.91
CA LYS A 149 4.74 -12.87 -2.29
C LYS A 149 3.29 -13.35 -2.17
N ILE A 150 2.43 -12.52 -1.60
CA ILE A 150 1.00 -12.80 -1.42
C ILE A 150 0.14 -11.61 -1.89
N GLN A 151 -1.15 -11.87 -2.10
CA GLN A 151 -2.13 -10.82 -2.36
C GLN A 151 -2.30 -9.92 -1.15
N LEU A 152 -2.51 -8.62 -1.40
CA LEU A 152 -2.74 -7.65 -0.34
C LEU A 152 -3.96 -8.02 0.53
N ALA A 153 -5.02 -8.57 -0.07
CA ALA A 153 -6.20 -9.02 0.66
C ALA A 153 -5.94 -10.15 1.66
N GLU A 154 -4.90 -10.96 1.43
CA GLU A 154 -4.57 -12.11 2.25
C GLU A 154 -3.63 -11.77 3.41
N ALA A 155 -2.92 -10.64 3.30
CA ALA A 155 -1.96 -10.17 4.27
C ALA A 155 -2.63 -9.71 5.57
N LEU A 156 -1.91 -9.90 6.67
CA LEU A 156 -2.29 -9.47 8.01
C LEU A 156 -1.21 -8.52 8.53
N PHE A 157 -1.52 -7.22 8.63
CA PHE A 157 -0.54 -6.22 9.03
C PHE A 157 -0.55 -6.04 10.54
N PRO A 158 0.57 -6.31 11.25
CA PRO A 158 0.65 -6.03 12.67
C PRO A 158 0.43 -4.56 12.96
N TYR A 159 -0.40 -4.29 13.97
CA TYR A 159 -0.73 -2.94 14.38
C TYR A 159 -0.73 -2.81 15.90
N ALA A 160 -0.11 -1.73 16.36
CA ALA A 160 -0.19 -1.27 17.74
C ALA A 160 -0.24 0.26 17.73
N LYS A 161 -0.89 0.85 18.74
CA LYS A 161 -0.89 2.32 18.94
C LYS A 161 0.53 2.89 19.09
N SER A 162 1.44 2.08 19.59
CA SER A 162 2.84 2.44 19.77
C SER A 162 3.67 1.72 18.71
N LYS A 163 4.33 2.50 17.84
CA LYS A 163 5.15 1.98 16.72
C LYS A 163 6.22 1.00 17.20
N SER A 164 6.80 1.23 18.38
CA SER A 164 7.84 0.36 18.96
C SER A 164 7.35 -1.06 19.25
N LYS A 165 6.04 -1.27 19.46
CA LYS A 165 5.47 -2.60 19.75
C LYS A 165 5.13 -3.41 18.51
N ILE A 166 5.15 -2.81 17.33
CA ILE A 166 4.74 -3.50 16.09
C ILE A 166 5.71 -4.62 15.76
N LEU A 167 7.02 -4.37 15.90
CA LEU A 167 8.05 -5.38 15.63
C LEU A 167 7.97 -6.54 16.63
N GLU A 168 7.67 -6.27 17.91
CA GLU A 168 7.44 -7.33 18.91
C GLU A 168 6.25 -8.22 18.51
N ILE A 169 5.15 -7.61 18.04
CA ILE A 169 3.98 -8.38 17.55
C ILE A 169 4.37 -9.18 16.31
N TRP A 170 5.12 -8.59 15.38
CA TRP A 170 5.57 -9.28 14.18
C TRP A 170 6.41 -10.51 14.52
N ASP A 171 7.41 -10.36 15.39
CA ASP A 171 8.30 -11.46 15.80
C ASP A 171 7.51 -12.60 16.46
N PHE A 172 6.53 -12.26 17.29
CA PHE A 172 5.64 -13.24 17.90
C PHE A 172 4.78 -13.98 16.86
N VAL A 173 4.18 -13.27 15.90
CA VAL A 173 3.23 -13.86 14.94
C VAL A 173 3.93 -14.64 13.82
N ASN A 174 5.15 -14.23 13.44
CA ASN A 174 5.92 -14.86 12.37
C ASN A 174 6.24 -16.34 12.67
N ALA A 175 6.32 -16.70 13.95
CA ALA A 175 6.49 -18.06 14.41
C ALA A 175 5.41 -19.06 13.93
N PHE A 176 4.20 -18.59 13.63
CA PHE A 176 3.07 -19.47 13.31
C PHE A 176 2.16 -19.00 12.16
N LEU A 177 2.33 -17.77 11.64
CA LEU A 177 1.58 -17.20 10.50
C LEU A 177 2.49 -16.47 9.50
N SER A 178 3.73 -16.96 9.30
CA SER A 178 4.69 -16.35 8.37
C SER A 178 4.22 -16.27 6.91
N ASP A 179 3.28 -17.12 6.51
CA ASP A 179 2.64 -17.15 5.18
C ASP A 179 1.65 -16.01 4.95
N ARG A 180 1.29 -15.23 5.98
CA ARG A 180 0.34 -14.11 5.87
C ARG A 180 0.88 -12.78 6.36
N LEU A 181 2.13 -12.75 6.83
CA LEU A 181 2.75 -11.53 7.30
C LEU A 181 3.53 -10.82 6.19
N PRO A 182 3.45 -9.48 6.12
CA PRO A 182 4.38 -8.73 5.31
C PRO A 182 5.82 -8.91 5.83
N LYS A 183 6.79 -8.85 4.93
CA LYS A 183 8.22 -8.91 5.21
C LYS A 183 8.59 -7.90 6.28
N LYS A 184 9.44 -8.30 7.23
CA LYS A 184 9.78 -7.46 8.41
C LYS A 184 10.27 -6.08 8.02
N GLU A 185 11.10 -5.99 6.98
CA GLU A 185 11.68 -4.74 6.48
C GLU A 185 10.64 -3.76 5.89
N HIS A 186 9.45 -4.25 5.50
CA HIS A 186 8.37 -3.43 4.92
C HIS A 186 7.31 -3.02 5.96
N ILE A 187 7.43 -3.46 7.21
CA ILE A 187 6.40 -3.23 8.25
C ILE A 187 6.12 -1.75 8.47
N GLU A 188 7.16 -0.93 8.50
CA GLU A 188 7.04 0.51 8.71
C GLU A 188 6.25 1.17 7.60
N PHE A 189 6.54 0.83 6.35
CA PHE A 189 5.79 1.30 5.18
C PHE A 189 4.29 0.95 5.30
N TRP A 190 3.99 -0.32 5.59
CA TRP A 190 2.60 -0.74 5.68
C TRP A 190 1.87 -0.11 6.85
N TYR A 191 2.55 0.12 7.97
CA TYR A 191 1.99 0.84 9.11
C TYR A 191 1.59 2.28 8.75
N GLU A 192 2.41 2.98 7.96
CA GLU A 192 2.14 4.35 7.53
C GLU A 192 0.88 4.48 6.67
N ILE A 193 0.67 3.54 5.74
CA ILE A 193 -0.45 3.61 4.80
C ILE A 193 -1.70 2.86 5.29
N SER A 194 -1.63 2.14 6.42
CA SER A 194 -2.74 1.38 6.97
C SER A 194 -3.74 2.28 7.72
N ASP A 195 -4.83 2.61 7.05
CA ASP A 195 -5.94 3.40 7.61
C ASP A 195 -7.29 2.67 7.52
N ASN A 196 -8.36 3.32 7.99
CA ASN A 196 -9.72 2.76 7.97
C ASN A 196 -10.47 2.95 6.63
N SER A 197 -9.81 3.47 5.60
CA SER A 197 -10.39 3.74 4.28
C SER A 197 -10.01 2.71 3.22
N TRP A 198 -9.24 1.68 3.60
CA TRP A 198 -9.11 0.45 2.82
C TRP A 198 -10.42 -0.35 2.83
N GLY A 199 -10.70 -1.12 1.77
CA GLY A 199 -11.93 -1.94 1.66
C GLY A 199 -12.03 -3.07 2.70
N LYS A 200 -10.93 -3.36 3.40
CA LYS A 200 -10.80 -4.30 4.51
C LYS A 200 -9.91 -3.63 5.57
N ASP A 201 -10.22 -3.81 6.85
CA ASP A 201 -9.28 -3.36 7.89
C ASP A 201 -8.00 -4.22 7.80
N LEU A 202 -6.91 -3.55 7.47
CA LEU A 202 -5.60 -4.18 7.32
C LEU A 202 -4.91 -4.40 8.67
N ARG A 203 -5.36 -3.74 9.74
CA ARG A 203 -4.67 -3.63 11.02
C ARG A 203 -5.08 -4.73 12.00
N TYR A 204 -4.12 -5.54 12.43
CA TYR A 204 -4.33 -6.63 13.36
C TYR A 204 -3.51 -6.43 14.64
N GLY A 205 -4.18 -6.36 15.78
CA GLY A 205 -3.54 -6.35 17.09
C GLY A 205 -3.19 -7.76 17.57
N SER A 206 -2.45 -7.85 18.67
CA SER A 206 -2.03 -9.13 19.27
C SER A 206 -3.19 -10.08 19.55
N ILE A 207 -4.31 -9.57 20.09
CA ILE A 207 -5.52 -10.36 20.36
C ILE A 207 -6.13 -10.91 19.07
N SER A 208 -6.17 -10.10 18.01
CA SER A 208 -6.71 -10.51 16.71
C SER A 208 -5.93 -11.68 16.13
N PHE A 209 -4.60 -11.65 16.20
CA PHE A 209 -3.76 -12.76 15.76
C PHE A 209 -3.95 -14.02 16.59
N LEU A 210 -4.11 -13.89 17.91
CA LEU A 210 -4.32 -15.04 18.78
C LEU A 210 -5.66 -15.73 18.49
N ILE A 211 -6.71 -14.97 18.19
CA ILE A 211 -7.99 -15.52 17.74
C ILE A 211 -7.84 -16.23 16.40
N ILE A 212 -7.19 -15.62 15.41
CA ILE A 212 -6.95 -16.23 14.10
C ILE A 212 -6.19 -17.56 14.24
N PHE A 213 -5.18 -17.60 15.11
CA PHE A 213 -4.42 -18.81 15.38
C PHE A 213 -5.28 -19.93 15.98
N ILE A 214 -6.12 -19.60 16.97
CA ILE A 214 -7.02 -20.59 17.59
C ILE A 214 -7.99 -21.14 16.55
N LEU A 215 -8.61 -20.27 15.74
CA LEU A 215 -9.58 -20.68 14.72
C LEU A 215 -8.93 -21.57 13.65
N THR A 216 -7.78 -21.17 13.10
CA THR A 216 -7.05 -21.96 12.10
C THR A 216 -6.53 -23.29 12.66
N SER A 217 -6.23 -23.36 13.96
CA SER A 217 -5.83 -24.60 14.63
C SER A 217 -7.00 -25.55 14.93
N HIS A 218 -8.23 -25.02 14.97
CA HIS A 218 -9.44 -25.82 15.21
C HIS A 218 -10.01 -26.41 13.92
N ASP A 219 -9.92 -25.69 12.80
CA ASP A 219 -10.36 -26.18 11.48
C ASP A 219 -9.39 -27.21 10.87
N GLY A 220 -8.13 -27.25 11.31
CA GLY A 220 -7.13 -28.20 10.87
C GLY A 220 -7.10 -29.49 11.68
N THR A 221 -7.65 -30.59 11.17
CA THR A 221 -7.36 -31.96 11.64
C THR A 221 -5.92 -32.41 11.35
N ASN A 222 -5.10 -31.62 10.64
CA ASN A 222 -3.86 -32.15 10.05
C ASN A 222 -2.53 -31.48 10.45
N ASP A 223 -2.44 -30.77 11.58
CA ASP A 223 -1.09 -30.40 12.08
C ASP A 223 -0.96 -30.47 13.61
N ARG A 224 -0.79 -31.70 14.12
CA ARG A 224 -0.42 -31.94 15.52
C ARG A 224 0.94 -31.30 15.87
N LYS A 225 1.85 -31.12 14.89
CA LYS A 225 3.17 -30.53 15.13
C LYS A 225 3.09 -29.04 15.41
N LYS A 226 2.30 -28.27 14.64
CA LYS A 226 2.05 -26.83 14.94
C LYS A 226 1.40 -26.63 16.31
N ARG A 227 0.47 -27.51 16.71
CA ARG A 227 -0.16 -27.47 18.04
C ARG A 227 0.82 -27.79 19.18
N CYS A 228 1.62 -28.86 19.08
CA CYS A 228 2.63 -29.19 20.08
C CYS A 228 3.74 -28.12 20.17
N TRP A 229 4.21 -27.61 19.02
CA TRP A 229 5.18 -26.52 18.95
C TRP A 229 4.64 -25.25 19.64
N PHE A 230 3.35 -24.95 19.48
CA PHE A 230 2.72 -23.82 20.19
C PHE A 230 2.63 -24.08 21.69
N VAL A 231 2.23 -25.25 22.17
CA VAL A 231 2.19 -25.50 23.63
C VAL A 231 3.57 -25.29 24.26
N GLU A 232 4.62 -25.81 23.62
CA GLU A 232 6.00 -25.68 24.10
C GLU A 232 6.55 -24.25 23.99
N ASN A 233 6.37 -23.59 22.84
CA ASN A 233 6.91 -22.25 22.61
C ASN A 233 6.03 -21.14 23.19
N PHE A 234 4.72 -21.31 23.29
CA PHE A 234 3.84 -20.35 23.98
C PHE A 234 4.18 -20.32 25.47
N GLN A 235 4.49 -21.46 26.10
CA GLN A 235 5.02 -21.49 27.47
C GLN A 235 6.38 -20.79 27.56
N GLN A 236 7.30 -21.00 26.61
CA GLN A 236 8.57 -20.27 26.60
C GLN A 236 8.41 -18.76 26.32
N SER A 237 7.48 -18.38 25.44
CA SER A 237 7.22 -16.98 25.05
C SER A 237 6.48 -16.23 26.13
N LEU A 238 5.52 -16.88 26.80
CA LEU A 238 4.90 -16.39 28.03
C LEU A 238 5.95 -16.26 29.13
N ASN A 239 6.82 -17.25 29.32
CA ASN A 239 7.88 -17.16 30.32
C ASN A 239 8.86 -16.01 30.00
N LEU A 240 9.22 -15.77 28.74
CA LEU A 240 10.04 -14.62 28.31
C LEU A 240 9.31 -13.29 28.53
N ALA A 241 8.03 -13.22 28.16
CA ALA A 241 7.19 -12.02 28.32
C ALA A 241 6.88 -11.71 29.79
N PHE A 242 6.77 -12.73 30.65
CA PHE A 242 6.66 -12.60 32.09
C PHE A 242 8.00 -12.20 32.72
N HIS A 243 9.13 -12.74 32.26
CA HIS A 243 10.45 -12.34 32.77
C HIS A 243 10.77 -10.87 32.44
N LEU A 244 10.42 -10.40 31.24
CA LEU A 244 10.59 -9.00 30.84
C LEU A 244 9.66 -8.02 31.59
N ARG A 245 8.59 -8.51 32.25
CA ARG A 245 7.74 -7.72 33.14
C ARG A 245 8.17 -7.76 34.62
N LEU A 246 9.04 -8.69 35.01
CA LEU A 246 9.52 -8.83 36.40
C LEU A 246 10.85 -8.09 36.67
N PHE A 247 11.45 -7.45 35.65
CA PHE A 247 12.67 -6.64 35.76
C PHE A 247 12.48 -5.15 35.40
N ARG A 248 11.27 -4.61 35.56
CA ARG A 248 11.01 -3.16 35.57
C ARG A 248 10.32 -2.74 36.85
#